data_AF-A0A948KBE9-F1
#
_entry.id   AF-A0A948KBE9-F1
#
_cell.length_a   1.000
_cell.length_b   1.000
_cell.length_c   1.000
_cell.angle_alpha   90.00
_cell.angle_beta   90.00
_cell.angle_gamma   90.00
#
_symmetry.space_group_name_H-M   'P 1'
#
loop_
_entity.id
_entity.type
_entity.pdbx_description
1 polymer ?
#
loop_
_entity_poly.entity_id
_entity_poly.type
_entity_poly.pdbx_seq_one_letter_code
_entity_poly.pdbx_strand_id
1 'polypeptide(L)'
;MGLDCRDLLDVKEYEFLINWFMRQQKQHQLAQLQEPYSYDGFSEYDQKVNQLIAEATIAFVETFHREAPALVFTNLFHLAELELQGKRDLLIKAPKKLQ
;
A
#
# COMPACT_ATOMS: atom_id res chain seq x y z
N MET A 1 -15.11 -10.27 8.56
CA MET A 1 -14.63 -10.87 7.29
C MET A 1 -13.80 -9.80 6.61
N GLY A 2 -12.50 -9.74 6.89
CA GLY A 2 -11.62 -8.77 6.25
C GLY A 2 -11.29 -9.29 4.85
N LEU A 3 -11.57 -8.50 3.81
CA LEU A 3 -11.14 -8.81 2.44
C LEU A 3 -9.60 -8.90 2.46
N ASP A 4 -9.05 -10.11 2.34
CA ASP A 4 -7.61 -10.28 2.20
C ASP A 4 -7.23 -9.87 0.77
N CYS A 5 -6.31 -8.94 0.62
CA CYS A 5 -5.87 -8.48 -0.70
C CYS A 5 -5.25 -9.63 -1.53
N ARG A 6 -4.84 -10.71 -0.85
CA ARG A 6 -4.37 -11.96 -1.43
C ARG A 6 -5.46 -12.77 -2.13
N ASP A 7 -6.74 -12.53 -1.83
CA ASP A 7 -7.86 -13.17 -2.55
C ASP A 7 -8.21 -12.42 -3.85
N LEU A 8 -7.74 -11.16 -3.98
CA LEU A 8 -8.03 -10.29 -5.13
C LEU A 8 -6.88 -10.22 -6.15
N LEU A 9 -5.67 -10.53 -5.71
CA LEU A 9 -4.46 -10.47 -6.52
C LEU A 9 -3.78 -11.83 -6.60
N ASP A 10 -3.19 -12.14 -7.75
CA ASP A 10 -2.20 -13.20 -7.86
C ASP A 10 -0.95 -12.85 -7.03
N VAL A 11 -0.16 -13.85 -6.66
CA VAL A 11 1.06 -13.68 -5.88
C VAL A 11 2.02 -12.70 -6.58
N LYS A 12 2.16 -12.79 -7.90
CA LYS A 12 3.06 -11.91 -8.66
C LYS A 12 2.61 -10.45 -8.67
N GLU A 13 1.30 -10.24 -8.68
CA GLU A 13 0.67 -8.93 -8.69
C GLU A 13 0.78 -8.25 -7.33
N TYR A 14 0.55 -9.04 -6.27
CA TYR A 14 0.79 -8.63 -4.90
C TYR A 14 2.26 -8.22 -4.69
N GLU A 15 3.20 -9.07 -5.12
CA GLU A 15 4.63 -8.80 -5.00
C GLU A 15 5.07 -7.58 -5.81
N PHE A 16 4.56 -7.41 -7.02
CA PHE A 16 4.84 -6.22 -7.83
C PHE A 16 4.42 -4.94 -7.10
N LEU A 17 3.17 -4.90 -6.63
CA LEU A 17 2.61 -3.71 -5.98
C LEU A 17 3.29 -3.40 -4.66
N ILE A 18 3.52 -4.39 -3.79
CA ILE A 18 4.26 -4.18 -2.53
C ILE A 18 5.67 -3.64 -2.81
N ASN A 19 6.42 -4.25 -3.73
CA ASN A 19 7.76 -3.79 -4.04
C ASN A 19 7.77 -2.42 -4.71
N TRP A 20 6.75 -2.09 -5.49
CA TRP A 20 6.59 -0.76 -6.09
C TRP A 20 6.33 0.29 -5.02
N PHE A 21 5.35 0.07 -4.13
CA PHE A 21 5.02 1.01 -3.05
C PHE A 21 6.17 1.20 -2.07
N MET A 22 6.86 0.12 -1.68
CA MET A 22 8.04 0.23 -0.81
C MET A 22 9.16 1.06 -1.45
N ARG A 23 9.37 0.94 -2.76
CA ARG A 23 10.35 1.76 -3.49
C ARG A 23 9.93 3.23 -3.51
N GLN A 24 8.67 3.51 -3.84
CA GLN A 24 8.15 4.88 -3.90
C GLN A 24 8.14 5.57 -2.53
N GLN A 25 7.70 4.89 -1.48
CA GLN A 25 7.71 5.43 -0.12
C GLN A 25 9.14 5.72 0.37
N LYS A 26 10.13 4.90 -0.01
CA LYS A 26 11.56 5.19 0.25
C LYS A 26 12.06 6.39 -0.56
N GLN A 27 11.73 6.47 -1.85
CA GLN A 27 12.16 7.55 -2.74
C GLN A 27 11.61 8.91 -2.31
N HIS A 28 10.32 8.96 -1.96
CA HIS A 28 9.64 10.17 -1.51
C HIS A 28 9.85 10.46 -0.03
N GLN A 29 10.59 9.61 0.70
CA GLN A 29 10.84 9.75 2.13
C GLN A 29 9.54 10.01 2.91
N LEU A 30 8.45 9.34 2.54
CA LEU A 30 7.12 9.57 3.11
C LEU A 30 7.12 9.36 4.64
N ALA A 31 7.94 8.44 5.14
CA ALA A 31 8.13 8.20 6.58
C ALA A 31 8.83 9.35 7.34
N GLN A 32 9.45 10.30 6.62
CA GLN A 32 10.11 11.48 7.18
C GLN A 32 9.28 12.75 7.06
N LEU A 33 8.11 12.71 6.39
CA LEU A 33 7.14 13.80 6.41
C LEU A 33 6.58 13.91 7.83
N GLN A 34 7.27 14.68 8.67
CA GLN A 34 6.77 15.18 9.95
C GLN A 34 5.82 16.34 9.67
N GLU A 35 4.76 16.14 8.89
CA GLU A 35 3.73 17.17 8.82
C GLU A 35 2.95 17.15 10.14
N PRO A 36 2.81 18.29 10.84
CA PRO A 36 1.87 18.40 11.94
C PRO A 36 0.48 18.18 11.37
N TYR A 37 -0.25 17.19 11.89
CA TYR A 37 -1.64 16.86 11.55
C TYR A 37 -2.41 18.11 11.07
N SER A 38 -2.53 18.27 9.74
CA SER A 38 -3.15 19.45 9.16
C SER A 38 -4.61 19.51 9.61
N TYR A 39 -4.92 20.54 10.41
CA TYR A 39 -6.25 20.79 10.96
C TYR A 39 -7.29 21.13 9.87
N ASP A 40 -6.84 21.39 8.64
CA ASP A 40 -7.67 21.77 7.48
C ASP A 40 -8.00 20.61 6.51
N GLY A 41 -7.67 19.36 6.86
CA GLY A 41 -8.12 18.18 6.09
C GLY A 41 -7.50 18.01 4.70
N PHE A 42 -6.46 18.77 4.38
CA PHE A 42 -5.65 18.65 3.17
C PHE A 42 -4.16 18.59 3.56
N SER A 43 -3.66 17.43 3.98
CA SER A 43 -2.23 17.24 4.22
C SER A 43 -1.49 17.02 2.89
N GLU A 44 -0.24 17.49 2.76
CA GLU A 44 0.59 17.17 1.59
C GLU A 44 0.81 15.65 1.48
N TYR A 45 0.84 14.96 2.63
CA TYR A 45 0.77 13.50 2.71
C TYR A 45 -0.42 12.93 1.92
N ASP A 46 -1.66 13.36 2.18
CA ASP A 46 -2.84 12.83 1.48
C ASP A 46 -2.78 13.05 -0.03
N GLN A 47 -2.29 14.22 -0.46
CA GLN A 47 -2.09 14.50 -1.88
C GLN A 47 -1.07 13.54 -2.50
N LYS A 48 0.03 13.30 -1.78
CA LYS A 48 1.10 12.40 -2.24
C LYS A 48 0.66 10.94 -2.26
N VAL A 49 -0.11 10.50 -1.26
CA VAL A 49 -0.72 9.16 -1.24
C VAL A 49 -1.63 8.96 -2.45
N ASN A 50 -2.54 9.91 -2.69
CA ASN A 50 -3.46 9.84 -3.82
C ASN A 50 -2.70 9.81 -5.16
N GLN A 51 -1.65 10.61 -5.29
CA GLN A 51 -0.79 10.59 -6.47
C GLN A 51 -0.13 9.22 -6.68
N LEU A 52 0.47 8.66 -5.63
CA LEU A 52 1.16 7.36 -5.72
C LEU A 52 0.19 6.21 -6.00
N ILE A 53 -1.03 6.25 -5.46
CA ILE A 53 -2.06 5.25 -5.76
C ILE A 53 -2.47 5.33 -7.24
N ALA A 54 -2.64 6.53 -7.79
CA ALA A 54 -2.95 6.71 -9.20
C ALA A 54 -1.81 6.18 -10.10
N GLU A 55 -0.56 6.51 -9.78
CA GLU A 55 0.62 6.01 -10.49
C GLU A 55 0.75 4.48 -10.39
N ALA A 56 0.49 3.90 -9.22
CA ALA A 56 0.49 2.44 -9.04
C ALA A 56 -0.59 1.76 -9.88
N THR A 57 -1.77 2.38 -9.99
CA THR A 57 -2.87 1.87 -10.81
C THR A 57 -2.47 1.82 -12.28
N ILE A 58 -1.83 2.88 -12.79
CA ILE A 58 -1.33 2.93 -14.17
C ILE A 58 -0.25 1.85 -14.38
N ALA A 59 0.77 1.81 -13.52
CA ALA A 59 1.86 0.83 -13.63
C ALA A 59 1.36 -0.62 -13.58
N PHE A 60 0.31 -0.87 -12.78
CA PHE A 60 -0.33 -2.18 -12.69
C PHE A 60 -1.03 -2.58 -13.98
N VAL A 61 -1.86 -1.68 -14.53
CA VAL A 61 -2.57 -1.92 -15.80
C VAL A 61 -1.58 -2.09 -16.96
N GLU A 62 -0.50 -1.32 -16.99
CA GLU A 62 0.55 -1.45 -18.00
C GLU A 62 1.30 -2.80 -17.91
N THR A 63 1.47 -3.34 -16.70
CA THR A 63 2.23 -4.58 -16.49
C THR A 63 1.37 -5.83 -16.67
N PHE A 64 0.13 -5.80 -16.19
CA PHE A 64 -0.74 -6.98 -16.11
C PHE A 64 -1.94 -6.92 -17.07
N HIS A 65 -2.14 -5.80 -17.77
CA HIS A 65 -3.26 -5.58 -18.70
C HIS A 65 -4.64 -5.86 -18.08
N ARG A 66 -4.77 -5.65 -16.76
CA ARG A 66 -6.02 -5.82 -16.02
C ARG A 66 -6.19 -4.71 -14.99
N GLU A 67 -7.44 -4.45 -14.63
CA GLU A 67 -7.77 -3.54 -13.54
C GLU A 67 -7.85 -4.31 -12.22
N ALA A 68 -7.41 -3.67 -11.14
CA ALA A 68 -7.60 -4.15 -9.78
C ALA A 68 -8.51 -3.17 -9.01
N PRO A 69 -9.27 -3.64 -8.00
CA PRO A 69 -10.09 -2.76 -7.17
C PRO A 69 -9.24 -1.70 -6.45
N ALA A 70 -9.72 -0.46 -6.38
CA ALA A 70 -9.03 0.65 -5.71
C ALA A 70 -8.60 0.32 -4.26
N LEU A 71 -9.43 -0.46 -3.56
CA LEU A 71 -9.19 -0.92 -2.19
C LEU A 71 -7.88 -1.71 -2.05
N VAL A 72 -7.45 -2.43 -3.10
CA VAL A 72 -6.19 -3.19 -3.10
C VAL A 72 -4.99 -2.25 -3.04
N PHE A 73 -5.00 -1.17 -3.83
CA PHE A 73 -3.90 -0.21 -3.85
C PHE A 73 -3.77 0.52 -2.52
N THR A 74 -4.89 0.98 -1.95
CA THR A 74 -4.91 1.61 -0.63
C THR A 74 -4.40 0.67 0.45
N ASN A 75 -4.88 -0.59 0.49
CA ASN A 75 -4.44 -1.55 1.50
C ASN A 75 -2.94 -1.90 1.35
N LEU A 76 -2.47 -2.14 0.13
CA LEU A 76 -1.08 -2.47 -0.13
C LEU A 76 -0.13 -1.30 0.16
N PHE A 77 -0.56 -0.07 -0.08
CA PHE A 77 0.18 1.12 0.30
C PHE A 77 0.43 1.17 1.83
N HIS A 78 -0.62 0.97 2.63
CA HIS A 78 -0.49 0.93 4.10
C HIS A 78 0.34 -0.27 4.57
N LEU A 79 0.19 -1.43 3.93
CA LEU A 79 1.02 -2.60 4.24
C LEU A 79 2.51 -2.36 3.95
N ALA A 80 2.83 -1.71 2.83
CA ALA A 80 4.20 -1.30 2.52
C ALA A 80 4.75 -0.30 3.55
N GLU A 81 3.93 0.63 4.01
CA GLU A 81 4.32 1.61 5.02
C GLU A 81 4.68 0.92 6.35
N LEU A 82 3.82 -0.01 6.79
CA LEU A 82 4.07 -0.83 7.99
C LEU A 82 5.32 -1.69 7.86
N GLU A 83 5.60 -2.20 6.66
CA GLU A 83 6.80 -2.97 6.34
C GLU A 83 8.07 -2.11 6.42
N LEU A 84 8.03 -0.89 5.88
CA LEU A 84 9.12 0.06 6.01
C LEU A 84 9.37 0.51 7.46
N GLN A 85 8.31 0.62 8.26
CA GLN A 85 8.42 0.93 9.69
C GLN A 85 8.87 -0.27 10.55
N GLY A 86 9.05 -1.46 9.96
CA GLY A 86 9.40 -2.69 10.69
C GLY A 86 8.28 -3.20 11.60
N LYS A 87 7.03 -2.75 11.39
CA LYS A 87 5.85 -3.08 12.21
C LYS A 87 4.91 -4.11 11.56
N ARG A 88 5.25 -4.63 10.39
CA ARG A 88 4.42 -5.61 9.65
C ARG A 88 4.08 -6.85 10.50
N ASP A 89 5.02 -7.33 11.31
CA ASP A 89 4.82 -8.49 12.20
C ASP A 89 3.80 -8.25 13.33
N LEU A 90 3.50 -6.99 13.68
CA LEU A 90 2.54 -6.68 14.75
C LEU A 90 1.07 -6.81 14.31
N LEU A 91 0.80 -6.67 13.00
CA LEU A 91 -0.55 -6.69 12.44
C LEU A 91 -0.88 -8.00 11.72
N ILE A 92 0.12 -8.69 11.18
CA ILE A 92 -0.04 -10.08 10.70
C ILE A 92 0.01 -11.00 11.94
N LYS A 93 -1.01 -10.92 12.80
CA LYS A 93 -1.37 -12.12 13.58
C LYS A 93 -1.82 -13.14 12.54
N ALA A 94 -0.88 -13.98 12.11
CA ALA A 94 -1.17 -15.14 11.29
C ALA A 94 -2.45 -15.80 11.81
N PRO A 95 -3.42 -16.16 10.94
CA PRO A 95 -4.57 -16.90 11.40
C PRO A 95 -4.02 -18.11 12.16
N LYS A 96 -4.30 -18.17 13.48
CA LYS A 96 -4.07 -19.37 14.28
C LYS A 96 -4.63 -20.50 13.44
N LYS A 97 -3.78 -21.43 13.01
CA LYS A 97 -4.21 -22.68 12.37
C LYS A 97 -5.38 -23.19 13.21
N LEU A 98 -6.57 -23.25 12.62
CA LEU A 98 -7.62 -24.12 13.13
C LEU A 98 -7.01 -25.53 13.04
N GLN A 99 -6.56 -26.03 14.20
CA GLN A 99 -6.38 -27.46 14.42
C GLN A 99 -7.73 -28.04 14.81
#